data_AF-X0C8U3-F1
#
_entry.id   AF-X0C8U3-F1
#
_cell.length_a   1.000
_cell.length_b   1.000
_cell.length_c   1.000
_cell.angle_alpha   90.00
_cell.angle_beta   90.00
_cell.angle_gamma   90.00
#
_symmetry.space_group_name_H-M   'P 1'
#
loop_
_entity.id
_entity.type
_entity.pdbx_description
1 polymer ?
#
loop_
_entity_poly.entity_id
_entity_poly.type
_entity_poly.pdbx_seq_one_letter_code
_entity_poly.pdbx_strand_id
1 'polypeptide(L)'
;MSPIAVAPSKSAAPGGGLTSISVNAQEIAVLWTTPKNSIDIAFLFEEPYSFRNFQRPLTVSQSVLGGTGIAVYSMDANQCSVWWIGQSSDLRRTNVDFTKVSSTPTPGWPVFEEVGPDSCKQTRSLIIQKVSGTQVDVFYVNAKGAVAGLSYES
;
A
#
# COMPACT_ATOMS: atom_id res chain seq x y z
N MET A 1 -22.74 15.78 8.68
CA MET A 1 -21.50 15.03 8.96
C MET A 1 -20.33 15.96 8.70
N SER A 2 -19.37 16.05 9.62
CA SER A 2 -18.15 16.85 9.43
C SER A 2 -17.05 15.98 8.82
N PRO A 3 -16.19 16.53 7.95
CA PRO A 3 -15.04 15.80 7.44
C PRO A 3 -14.13 15.31 8.57
N ILE A 4 -13.62 14.09 8.44
CA ILE A 4 -12.65 13.48 9.38
C ILE A 4 -11.25 13.65 8.79
N ALA A 5 -10.31 14.19 9.57
CA ALA A 5 -8.93 14.41 9.14
C ALA A 5 -8.02 13.24 9.58
N VAL A 6 -7.64 12.36 8.65
CA VAL A 6 -6.83 11.15 8.94
C VAL A 6 -5.34 11.43 9.15
N ALA A 7 -4.79 12.40 8.42
CA ALA A 7 -3.38 12.76 8.45
C ALA A 7 -3.21 14.28 8.28
N PRO A 8 -2.04 14.86 8.63
CA PRO A 8 -1.79 16.28 8.46
C PRO A 8 -2.01 16.75 7.02
N SER A 9 -2.41 18.01 6.85
CA SER A 9 -2.53 18.63 5.53
C SER A 9 -1.24 18.48 4.73
N LYS A 10 -1.36 18.20 3.42
CA LYS A 10 -0.23 17.98 2.49
C LYS A 10 0.61 16.72 2.76
N SER A 11 0.15 15.79 3.60
CA SER A 11 0.81 14.49 3.82
C SER A 11 0.65 13.51 2.65
N ALA A 12 -0.43 13.63 1.87
CA ALA A 12 -0.70 12.82 0.68
C ALA A 12 -0.22 13.51 -0.61
N ALA A 13 0.37 12.74 -1.51
CA ALA A 13 0.80 13.23 -2.82
C ALA A 13 -0.40 13.48 -3.77
N PRO A 14 -0.44 14.60 -4.50
CA PRO A 14 -1.39 14.80 -5.58
C PRO A 14 -1.25 13.69 -6.64
N GLY A 15 -2.37 13.08 -7.04
CA GLY A 15 -2.36 11.98 -7.99
C GLY A 15 -1.70 10.70 -7.49
N GLY A 16 -1.42 10.61 -6.18
CA GLY A 16 -0.87 9.42 -5.54
C GLY A 16 -1.90 8.33 -5.28
N GLY A 17 -1.43 7.18 -4.79
CA GLY A 17 -2.26 6.07 -4.36
C GLY A 17 -2.84 6.30 -2.95
N LEU A 18 -4.07 5.83 -2.75
CA LEU A 18 -4.78 5.78 -1.46
C LEU A 18 -5.56 4.45 -1.42
N THR A 19 -5.39 3.69 -0.36
CA THR A 19 -6.12 2.42 -0.16
C THR A 19 -6.35 2.15 1.33
N SER A 20 -7.14 1.14 1.63
CA SER A 20 -7.41 0.72 3.01
C SER A 20 -7.60 -0.77 3.12
N ILE A 21 -7.38 -1.31 4.32
CA ILE A 21 -7.65 -2.70 4.64
C ILE A 21 -8.18 -2.87 6.06
N SER A 22 -9.09 -3.84 6.26
CA SER A 22 -9.53 -4.23 7.60
C SER A 22 -8.38 -4.90 8.33
N VAL A 23 -8.07 -4.45 9.54
CA VAL A 23 -7.12 -5.09 10.45
C VAL A 23 -7.85 -6.11 11.31
N ASN A 24 -9.00 -5.70 11.85
CA ASN A 24 -9.95 -6.53 12.59
C ASN A 24 -11.36 -5.92 12.45
N ALA A 25 -12.33 -6.37 13.24
CA ALA A 25 -13.72 -5.92 13.15
C ALA A 25 -13.94 -4.46 13.56
N GLN A 26 -13.02 -3.84 14.31
CA GLN A 26 -13.13 -2.48 14.84
C GLN A 26 -12.02 -1.54 14.31
N GLU A 27 -11.15 -2.03 13.44
CA GLU A 27 -9.93 -1.32 13.02
C GLU A 27 -9.64 -1.48 11.54
N ILE A 28 -9.30 -0.36 10.89
CA ILE A 28 -8.75 -0.34 9.53
C ILE A 28 -7.37 0.29 9.51
N ALA A 29 -6.55 -0.16 8.57
CA ALA A 29 -5.33 0.53 8.16
C ALA A 29 -5.60 1.30 6.87
N VAL A 30 -5.24 2.57 6.85
CA VAL A 30 -5.29 3.44 5.66
C VAL A 30 -3.87 3.71 5.21
N LEU A 31 -3.60 3.52 3.93
CA LEU A 31 -2.27 3.68 3.32
C LEU A 31 -2.34 4.70 2.20
N TRP A 32 -1.34 5.55 2.09
CA TRP A 32 -1.25 6.52 1.00
C TRP A 32 0.19 6.80 0.60
N THR A 33 0.36 7.24 -0.65
CA THR A 33 1.66 7.72 -1.11
C THR A 33 1.89 9.17 -0.68
N THR A 34 3.10 9.48 -0.21
CA THR A 34 3.49 10.82 0.26
C THR A 34 4.18 11.63 -0.82
N PRO A 35 4.27 12.98 -0.67
CA PRO A 35 5.08 13.82 -1.56
C PRO A 35 6.57 13.46 -1.61
N LYS A 36 7.07 12.62 -0.69
CA LYS A 36 8.45 12.10 -0.70
C LYS A 36 8.60 10.82 -1.51
N ASN A 37 7.58 10.43 -2.29
CA ASN A 37 7.59 9.21 -3.08
C ASN A 37 7.79 7.96 -2.19
N SER A 38 7.10 7.93 -1.06
CA SER A 38 7.04 6.79 -0.11
C SER A 38 5.59 6.43 0.20
N ILE A 39 5.36 5.36 0.94
CA ILE A 39 4.05 4.98 1.48
C ILE A 39 4.06 5.26 2.99
N ASP A 40 3.00 5.92 3.47
CA ASP A 40 2.69 6.04 4.89
C ASP A 40 1.43 5.22 5.22
N ILE A 41 1.31 4.83 6.48
CA ILE A 41 0.18 4.07 7.03
C ILE A 41 -0.34 4.73 8.31
N ALA A 42 -1.66 4.73 8.50
CA ALA A 42 -2.34 5.07 9.75
C ALA A 42 -3.45 4.09 10.09
N PHE A 43 -3.77 3.97 11.39
CA PHE A 43 -4.82 3.08 11.90
C PHE A 43 -6.00 3.88 12.43
N LEU A 44 -7.22 3.45 12.09
CA LEU A 44 -8.47 4.07 12.51
C LEU A 44 -9.31 3.06 13.30
N PHE A 45 -9.88 3.51 14.40
CA PHE A 45 -10.67 2.71 15.35
C PHE A 45 -12.12 3.21 15.40
N GLU A 46 -13.06 2.30 15.58
CA GLU A 46 -14.51 2.59 15.65
C GLU A 46 -14.87 3.51 16.84
N GLU A 47 -14.39 3.24 18.07
CA GLU A 47 -14.77 4.02 19.26
C GLU A 47 -13.68 4.18 20.36
N PRO A 48 -13.59 5.38 20.99
CA PRO A 48 -13.99 6.65 20.39
C PRO A 48 -13.25 6.78 19.05
N TYR A 49 -13.88 7.33 18.01
CA TYR A 49 -13.20 7.73 16.76
C TYR A 49 -12.04 8.65 17.12
N SER A 50 -10.94 8.02 17.46
CA SER A 50 -9.74 8.59 18.00
C SER A 50 -8.70 8.03 17.09
N PHE A 51 -8.06 8.95 16.39
CA PHE A 51 -6.80 8.63 15.78
C PHE A 51 -5.94 8.13 16.94
N ARG A 52 -5.61 6.83 16.95
CA ARG A 52 -4.27 6.55 17.44
C ARG A 52 -3.40 7.39 16.51
N ASN A 53 -2.77 8.43 17.05
CA ASN A 53 -1.94 9.43 16.36
C ASN A 53 -0.71 8.77 15.74
N PHE A 54 -0.94 7.77 14.91
CA PHE A 54 0.01 6.75 14.56
C PHE A 54 0.06 6.70 13.05
N GLN A 55 0.68 7.75 12.51
CA GLN A 55 1.18 7.75 11.15
C GLN A 55 2.62 7.27 11.20
N ARG A 56 2.98 6.29 10.37
CA ARG A 56 4.37 5.88 10.20
C ARG A 56 4.74 5.70 8.74
N PRO A 57 6.01 5.98 8.40
CA PRO A 57 6.55 5.58 7.11
C PRO A 57 6.53 4.06 7.02
N LEU A 58 5.87 3.55 5.98
CA LEU A 58 5.90 2.13 5.65
C LEU A 58 7.09 1.80 4.75
N THR A 59 7.43 2.71 3.85
CA THR A 59 8.58 2.57 2.94
C THR A 59 9.53 3.74 3.05
N VAL A 60 10.77 3.54 2.61
CA VAL A 60 11.76 4.63 2.54
C VAL A 60 11.37 5.67 1.47
N SER A 61 11.87 6.90 1.61
CA SER A 61 11.68 7.94 0.59
C SER A 61 12.24 7.52 -0.78
N GLN A 62 11.61 7.98 -1.86
CA GLN A 62 11.96 7.60 -3.24
C GLN A 62 11.85 6.09 -3.53
N SER A 63 10.97 5.37 -2.82
CA SER A 63 10.70 3.95 -3.13
C SER A 63 9.55 3.74 -4.10
N VAL A 64 8.68 4.74 -4.28
CA VAL A 64 7.46 4.69 -5.09
C VAL A 64 7.57 5.65 -6.27
N LEU A 65 7.21 5.24 -7.48
CA LEU A 65 7.10 6.15 -8.63
C LEU A 65 5.95 7.13 -8.40
N GLY A 66 6.24 8.44 -8.45
CA GLY A 66 5.23 9.48 -8.22
C GLY A 66 4.04 9.37 -9.17
N GLY A 67 2.83 9.68 -8.70
CA GLY A 67 1.61 9.62 -9.52
C GLY A 67 1.11 8.20 -9.82
N THR A 68 1.63 7.18 -9.14
CA THR A 68 1.19 5.79 -9.30
C THR A 68 0.26 5.31 -8.18
N GLY A 69 -0.45 4.22 -8.45
CA GLY A 69 -1.32 3.55 -7.50
C GLY A 69 -0.57 2.69 -6.50
N ILE A 70 -1.26 2.33 -5.43
CA ILE A 70 -0.85 1.30 -4.47
C ILE A 70 -2.00 0.32 -4.28
N ALA A 71 -1.68 -0.92 -3.94
CA ALA A 71 -2.66 -1.95 -3.67
C ALA A 71 -2.32 -2.69 -2.36
N VAL A 72 -3.33 -3.21 -1.68
CA VAL A 72 -3.16 -3.92 -0.41
C VAL A 72 -4.03 -5.17 -0.39
N TYR A 73 -3.50 -6.27 0.13
CA TYR A 73 -4.21 -7.54 0.26
C TYR A 73 -3.99 -8.15 1.65
N SER A 74 -5.06 -8.64 2.26
CA SER A 74 -5.03 -9.28 3.58
C SER A 74 -4.48 -10.68 3.41
N MET A 75 -3.44 -11.00 4.16
CA MET A 75 -2.94 -12.36 4.26
C MET A 75 -3.61 -13.01 5.48
N ASP A 76 -2.81 -13.53 6.41
CA ASP A 76 -3.27 -14.07 7.69
C ASP A 76 -3.50 -12.98 8.75
N ALA A 77 -3.87 -13.39 9.96
CA ALA A 77 -4.14 -12.49 11.08
C ALA A 77 -3.01 -11.47 11.28
N ASN A 78 -3.38 -10.18 11.31
CA ASN A 78 -2.50 -9.02 11.48
C ASN A 78 -1.44 -8.80 10.38
N GLN A 79 -1.54 -9.47 9.23
CA GLN A 79 -0.59 -9.33 8.13
C GLN A 79 -1.24 -8.90 6.82
N CYS A 80 -0.55 -8.05 6.07
CA CYS A 80 -0.96 -7.69 4.72
C CYS A 80 0.24 -7.63 3.76
N SER A 81 -0.05 -7.76 2.48
CA SER A 81 0.90 -7.41 1.41
C SER A 81 0.55 -6.04 0.85
N VAL A 82 1.57 -5.19 0.67
CA VAL A 82 1.44 -3.86 0.09
C VAL A 82 2.25 -3.82 -1.20
N TRP A 83 1.62 -3.35 -2.26
CA TRP A 83 2.15 -3.35 -3.62
C TRP A 83 2.23 -1.94 -4.17
N TRP A 84 3.28 -1.65 -4.92
CA TRP A 84 3.48 -0.36 -5.56
C TRP A 84 4.37 -0.47 -6.80
N ILE A 85 4.36 0.58 -7.63
CA ILE A 85 5.32 0.74 -8.73
C ILE A 85 6.53 1.51 -8.20
N GLY A 86 7.73 0.95 -8.32
CA GLY A 86 8.98 1.58 -7.87
C GLY A 86 9.52 2.62 -8.85
N GLN A 87 10.47 3.44 -8.39
CA GLN A 87 11.07 4.52 -9.20
C GLN A 87 11.68 4.06 -10.53
N SER A 88 12.07 2.78 -10.62
CA SER A 88 12.59 2.16 -11.84
C SER A 88 11.48 1.61 -12.75
N SER A 89 10.21 1.98 -12.50
CA SER A 89 9.04 1.43 -13.18
C SER A 89 8.92 -0.09 -13.06
N ASP A 90 9.36 -0.64 -11.93
CA ASP A 90 9.28 -2.04 -11.52
C ASP A 90 8.07 -2.28 -10.60
N LEU A 91 7.54 -3.50 -10.58
CA LEU A 91 6.48 -3.88 -9.64
C LEU A 91 7.12 -4.38 -8.35
N ARG A 92 6.77 -3.77 -7.22
CA ARG A 92 7.31 -4.09 -5.91
C ARG A 92 6.23 -4.50 -4.92
N ARG A 93 6.62 -5.34 -3.97
CA ARG A 93 5.80 -5.72 -2.81
C ARG A 93 6.61 -5.65 -1.53
N THR A 94 5.93 -5.42 -0.41
CA THR A 94 6.39 -5.82 0.91
C THR A 94 5.27 -6.50 1.70
N ASN A 95 5.63 -7.29 2.70
CA ASN A 95 4.69 -7.86 3.66
C ASN A 95 4.83 -7.12 4.99
N VAL A 96 3.70 -6.69 5.53
CA VAL A 96 3.59 -5.84 6.71
C VAL A 96 2.89 -6.61 7.81
N ASP A 97 3.50 -6.64 8.98
CA ASP A 97 2.89 -7.12 10.22
C ASP A 97 2.47 -5.91 11.06
N PHE A 98 1.16 -5.70 11.21
CA PHE A 98 0.61 -4.53 11.89
C PHE A 98 1.07 -4.42 13.35
N THR A 99 1.39 -5.54 14.00
CA THR A 99 1.89 -5.53 15.38
C THR A 99 3.26 -4.86 15.47
N LYS A 100 4.11 -4.99 14.44
CA LYS A 100 5.46 -4.36 14.41
C LYS A 100 5.43 -2.92 13.92
N VAL A 101 4.43 -2.55 13.11
CA VAL A 101 4.22 -1.15 12.70
C VAL A 101 4.06 -0.29 13.95
N SER A 102 3.30 -0.77 14.95
CA SER A 102 3.08 -0.07 16.23
C SER A 102 4.35 0.13 17.08
N SER A 103 5.31 -0.80 17.00
CA SER A 103 6.47 -0.85 17.91
C SER A 103 7.77 -0.29 17.34
N THR A 104 7.93 -0.21 16.01
CA THR A 104 9.19 0.22 15.36
C THR A 104 9.00 1.48 14.47
N PRO A 105 9.84 2.54 14.59
CA PRO A 105 9.63 3.81 13.87
C PRO A 105 9.59 3.69 12.34
N THR A 106 10.44 2.82 11.77
CA THR A 106 10.43 2.44 10.35
C THR A 106 10.90 0.99 10.27
N PRO A 107 10.00 -0.01 10.30
CA PRO A 107 10.41 -1.39 10.19
C PRO A 107 11.10 -1.60 8.82
N GLY A 108 12.27 -2.25 8.82
CA GLY A 108 13.00 -2.59 7.61
C GLY A 108 12.35 -3.77 6.88
N TRP A 109 11.15 -3.56 6.35
CA TRP A 109 10.41 -4.60 5.67
C TRP A 109 11.18 -5.08 4.42
N PRO A 110 11.31 -6.40 4.20
CA PRO A 110 11.86 -6.91 2.96
C PRO A 110 11.06 -6.41 1.76
N VAL A 111 11.76 -5.93 0.73
CA VAL A 111 11.14 -5.52 -0.52
C VAL A 111 11.39 -6.60 -1.55
N PHE A 112 10.31 -7.06 -2.18
CA PHE A 112 10.31 -8.02 -3.26
C PHE A 112 10.14 -7.28 -4.58
N GLU A 113 10.97 -7.61 -5.56
CA GLU A 113 10.87 -7.15 -6.95
C GLU A 113 10.17 -8.24 -7.74
N GLU A 114 8.94 -7.96 -8.17
CA GLU A 114 8.01 -8.95 -8.73
C GLU A 114 8.06 -8.92 -10.26
N VAL A 115 8.29 -7.73 -10.81
CA VAL A 115 8.61 -7.53 -12.23
C VAL A 115 9.68 -6.44 -12.31
N GLY A 116 10.71 -6.69 -13.13
CA GLY A 116 11.89 -5.83 -13.16
C GLY A 116 11.70 -4.44 -13.77
N PRO A 117 12.81 -3.66 -13.89
CA PRO A 117 12.78 -2.29 -14.36
C PRO A 117 12.07 -2.11 -15.71
N ASP A 118 11.49 -0.91 -15.91
CA ASP A 118 10.81 -0.50 -17.14
C ASP A 118 9.65 -1.42 -17.58
N SER A 119 9.11 -2.21 -16.66
CA SER A 119 8.04 -3.16 -16.96
C SER A 119 6.64 -2.60 -16.73
N CYS A 120 6.51 -1.61 -15.86
CA CYS A 120 5.25 -0.96 -15.50
C CYS A 120 5.12 0.43 -16.14
N LYS A 121 3.90 0.85 -16.46
CA LYS A 121 3.61 2.22 -16.88
C LYS A 121 3.25 3.07 -15.66
N GLN A 122 3.66 4.33 -15.66
CA GLN A 122 3.22 5.30 -14.65
C GLN A 122 1.70 5.52 -14.76
N THR A 123 0.95 4.89 -13.86
CA THR A 123 -0.52 5.00 -13.78
C THR A 123 -1.01 4.83 -12.36
N ARG A 124 -2.17 5.39 -12.06
CA ARG A 124 -2.87 5.21 -10.78
C ARG A 124 -3.44 3.80 -10.59
N SER A 125 -3.55 3.02 -11.66
CA SER A 125 -4.19 1.71 -11.61
C SER A 125 -3.20 0.61 -11.23
N LEU A 126 -3.29 0.18 -9.97
CA LEU A 126 -2.70 -1.06 -9.46
C LEU A 126 -3.76 -1.71 -8.58
N ILE A 127 -4.10 -2.97 -8.87
CA ILE A 127 -5.19 -3.68 -8.20
C ILE A 127 -4.65 -5.02 -7.73
N ILE A 128 -5.08 -5.46 -6.55
CA ILE A 128 -4.88 -6.83 -6.09
C ILE A 128 -6.22 -7.40 -5.64
N GLN A 129 -6.50 -8.64 -6.01
CA GLN A 129 -7.79 -9.27 -5.74
C GLN A 129 -7.63 -10.76 -5.46
N LYS A 130 -8.36 -11.25 -4.45
CA LYS A 130 -8.52 -12.68 -4.25
C LYS A 130 -9.41 -13.24 -5.37
N VAL A 131 -8.88 -14.20 -6.10
CA VAL A 131 -9.59 -14.88 -7.20
C VAL A 131 -10.27 -16.15 -6.67
N SER A 132 -9.62 -16.87 -5.77
CA SER A 132 -10.15 -18.10 -5.17
C SER A 132 -9.63 -18.31 -3.74
N GLY A 133 -10.03 -19.41 -3.10
CA GLY A 133 -9.53 -19.80 -1.77
C GLY A 133 -8.01 -19.83 -1.67
N THR A 134 -7.32 -20.15 -2.77
CA THR A 134 -5.86 -20.37 -2.84
C THR A 134 -5.16 -19.44 -3.84
N GLN A 135 -5.85 -18.46 -4.39
CA GLN A 135 -5.30 -17.62 -5.46
C GLN A 135 -5.60 -16.14 -5.26
N VAL A 136 -4.58 -15.32 -5.47
CA VAL A 136 -4.62 -13.87 -5.47
C VAL A 136 -3.87 -13.36 -6.69
N ASP A 137 -4.50 -12.44 -7.41
CA ASP A 137 -3.89 -11.85 -8.60
C ASP A 137 -3.68 -10.36 -8.41
N VAL A 138 -2.52 -9.88 -8.86
CA VAL A 138 -2.21 -8.45 -8.99
C VAL A 138 -2.30 -8.04 -10.45
N PHE A 139 -2.95 -6.91 -10.73
CA PHE A 139 -3.14 -6.37 -12.06
C PHE A 139 -2.55 -4.97 -12.16
N TYR A 140 -1.82 -4.72 -13.24
CA TYR A 140 -1.12 -3.46 -13.50
C TYR A 140 -1.13 -3.15 -15.01
N VAL A 141 -0.78 -1.92 -15.38
CA VAL A 141 -0.54 -1.57 -16.78
C VAL A 141 0.94 -1.71 -17.08
N ASN A 142 1.30 -2.56 -18.02
CA ASN A 142 2.70 -2.76 -18.42
C ASN A 142 3.21 -1.61 -19.29
N ALA A 143 4.51 -1.58 -19.56
CA ALA A 143 5.16 -0.53 -20.35
C ALA A 143 4.60 -0.37 -21.78
N LYS A 144 4.00 -1.42 -22.35
CA LYS A 144 3.33 -1.38 -23.66
C LYS A 144 1.90 -0.83 -23.59
N GLY A 145 1.42 -0.48 -22.40
CA GLY A 145 0.06 0.01 -22.17
C GLY A 145 -1.00 -1.08 -22.09
N ALA A 146 -0.62 -2.36 -22.04
CA ALA A 146 -1.55 -3.46 -21.86
C ALA A 146 -1.82 -3.72 -20.38
N VAL A 147 -3.02 -4.18 -20.06
CA VAL A 147 -3.33 -4.73 -18.72
C VAL A 147 -2.62 -6.07 -18.62
N ALA A 148 -1.77 -6.20 -17.61
CA ALA A 148 -1.00 -7.40 -17.27
C ALA A 148 -1.30 -7.81 -15.83
N GLY A 149 -0.93 -9.03 -15.46
CA GLY A 149 -1.06 -9.48 -14.08
C GLY A 149 -0.13 -10.63 -13.72
N LEU A 150 0.01 -10.86 -12.42
CA LEU A 150 0.72 -11.99 -11.82
C LEU A 150 -0.24 -12.70 -10.87
N SER A 151 -0.17 -14.04 -10.88
CA SER A 151 -0.96 -14.90 -10.00
C SER A 151 -0.08 -15.45 -8.89
N TYR A 152 -0.57 -15.38 -7.66
CA TYR A 152 0.07 -15.90 -6.45
C TYR A 152 -0.81 -16.96 -5.82
N GLU A 153 -0.18 -18.02 -5.34
CA GLU A 153 -0.84 -18.95 -4.43
C GLU A 153 -0.91 -18.31 -3.04
N SER A 154 -2.11 -18.32 -2.45
CA SER A 154 -2.40 -17.77 -1.11
C SER A 154 -2.52 -18.86 -0.07
#